data_AF-A0A518D0R1-F1
#
_entry.id   AF-A0A518D0R1-F1
#
_cell.length_a   1.000
_cell.length_b   1.000
_cell.length_c   1.000
_cell.angle_alpha   90.00
_cell.angle_beta   90.00
_cell.angle_gamma   90.00
#
_symmetry.space_group_name_H-M   'P 1'
#
loop_
_entity.id
_entity.type
_entity.pdbx_description
1 polymer ?
#
loop_
_entity_poly.entity_id
_entity_poly.type
_entity_poly.pdbx_seq_one_letter_code
_entity_poly.pdbx_strand_id
1 'polypeptide(L)'
;MAKALPGWEVSSPLLTIGETLTGTTGALNPSSAGSYTPVGVLDGLAAYRLNKDTVRVFANHELLSFRGNSYEVGNGQGGVFTMTGARVSYFDIDRATRQIVDGGLAFDRIYDANGDAATDTSFLTEGFGGLGRLCSANLVEGGKLNFVDTIFFTGEEDGTAFNPIGGAEWALDADSGDLWQLPWLGRGAWENVTPLNAKKFNNDLFPQFPFLNKILNKIAQSSYVAVALSDDSSPFDFDGDGIAEAAPMFLYVGKKYWFGDFVERNGLAYGDLYVWVAKNGARSPLDFNGSGTLKGSWVQIDNSPNMAAKSVDGSTGYDEFGFPTQANLWLQADALGAFQFSRPEDVAVNPHDRTEFVLASTGVDDFAVDPVTGDGVDTFGTLYSFDTNFKTMKCKVTIIYDGDADPTRALRSPDNLEWSADGMIYVQEDRAETDTLASMEPLFGPGAVNPNEAGIVRVDPTTGATERIVNIDRSVVLDGSLLDPTLAVDVDAGVTGAWESSGIVDVSKLFGEDAGTLFLFDVQAHGLEDQEQFNPSSRLRDDDLVEGGQLLFLEKKSSTP
;
A
#
# COMPACT_ATOMS: atom_id res chain seq x y z
N MET A 1 -0.27 -4.36 21.74
CA MET A 1 0.72 -3.40 21.22
C MET A 1 0.10 -2.06 20.82
N ALA A 2 -1.22 -1.88 20.93
CA ALA A 2 -1.88 -0.60 20.69
C ALA A 2 -2.84 -0.25 21.84
N LYS A 3 -3.05 1.05 22.06
CA LYS A 3 -3.92 1.60 23.10
C LYS A 3 -4.90 2.60 22.53
N ALA A 4 -6.19 2.24 22.56
CA ALA A 4 -7.28 3.13 22.21
C ALA A 4 -7.39 4.34 23.15
N LEU A 5 -7.78 5.48 22.58
CA LEU A 5 -8.15 6.70 23.29
C LEU A 5 -9.67 6.75 23.59
N PRO A 6 -10.15 7.71 24.41
CA PRO A 6 -11.55 7.77 24.81
C PRO A 6 -12.51 7.75 23.61
N GLY A 7 -13.57 6.93 23.69
CA GLY A 7 -14.50 6.70 22.59
C GLY A 7 -14.18 5.46 21.74
N TRP A 8 -13.00 4.86 21.93
CA TRP A 8 -12.54 3.69 21.18
C TRP A 8 -12.10 2.54 22.10
N GLU A 9 -11.96 1.36 21.52
CA GLU A 9 -11.46 0.12 22.14
C GLU A 9 -10.57 -0.62 21.14
N VAL A 10 -9.45 -1.17 21.61
CA VAL A 10 -8.67 -2.15 20.85
C VAL A 10 -8.95 -3.52 21.46
N SER A 11 -9.22 -4.52 20.61
CA SER A 11 -9.51 -5.88 21.06
C SER A 11 -8.28 -6.54 21.71
N SER A 12 -8.49 -7.73 22.28
CA SER A 12 -7.37 -8.67 22.41
C SER A 12 -6.82 -9.01 21.01
N PRO A 13 -5.51 -9.31 20.86
CA PRO A 13 -4.93 -9.65 19.58
C PRO A 13 -5.65 -10.85 18.97
N LEU A 14 -5.94 -10.77 17.67
CA LEU A 14 -6.36 -11.94 16.88
C LEU A 14 -5.18 -12.87 16.64
N LEU A 15 -4.01 -12.26 16.46
CA LEU A 15 -2.73 -12.91 16.22
C LEU A 15 -1.62 -12.07 16.86
N THR A 16 -0.68 -12.73 17.52
CA THR A 16 0.65 -12.17 17.82
C THR A 16 1.69 -12.94 17.02
N ILE A 17 2.62 -12.25 16.36
CA ILE A 17 3.63 -12.91 15.53
C ILE A 17 4.48 -13.88 16.35
N GLY A 18 4.71 -15.05 15.77
CA GLY A 18 5.24 -16.24 16.44
C GLY A 18 4.19 -17.29 16.81
N GLU A 19 2.92 -16.91 16.93
CA GLU A 19 1.83 -17.87 17.15
C GLU A 19 1.63 -18.77 15.92
N THR A 20 1.32 -20.04 16.16
CA THR A 20 1.04 -21.01 15.09
C THR A 20 -0.44 -21.34 15.03
N LEU A 21 -1.07 -21.02 13.91
CA LEU A 21 -2.40 -21.47 13.57
C LEU A 21 -2.34 -22.98 13.28
N THR A 22 -3.19 -23.77 13.94
CA THR A 22 -3.22 -25.23 13.77
C THR A 22 -4.53 -25.67 13.12
N GLY A 23 -4.49 -26.79 12.40
CA GLY A 23 -5.63 -27.28 11.65
C GLY A 23 -5.95 -26.47 10.39
N THR A 24 -4.97 -25.72 9.87
CA THR A 24 -5.15 -24.88 8.69
C THR A 24 -5.46 -25.73 7.46
N THR A 25 -6.29 -25.21 6.57
CA THR A 25 -6.73 -25.96 5.38
C THR A 25 -5.76 -25.83 4.21
N GLY A 26 -4.94 -24.77 4.18
CA GLY A 26 -4.13 -24.42 3.02
C GLY A 26 -5.00 -24.07 1.81
N ALA A 27 -6.06 -23.28 2.02
CA ALA A 27 -7.13 -23.04 1.07
C ALA A 27 -6.65 -22.49 -0.29
N LEU A 28 -5.63 -21.63 -0.25
CA LEU A 28 -5.02 -21.02 -1.44
C LEU A 28 -3.62 -21.57 -1.74
N ASN A 29 -2.95 -22.17 -0.75
CA ASN A 29 -1.68 -22.87 -0.94
C ASN A 29 -1.60 -24.13 -0.07
N PRO A 30 -1.56 -25.34 -0.67
CA PRO A 30 -1.52 -26.61 0.05
C PRO A 30 -0.30 -26.80 0.96
N SER A 31 0.82 -26.11 0.73
CA SER A 31 2.02 -26.18 1.57
C SER A 31 1.79 -25.62 2.98
N SER A 32 0.77 -24.76 3.14
CA SER A 32 0.38 -24.16 4.42
C SER A 32 -0.70 -24.94 5.19
N ALA A 33 -1.06 -26.14 4.71
CA ALA A 33 -2.05 -26.99 5.38
C ALA A 33 -1.50 -27.67 6.65
N GLY A 34 -2.35 -27.83 7.66
CA GLY A 34 -2.04 -28.46 8.93
C GLY A 34 -1.56 -27.48 10.00
N SER A 35 -0.51 -26.71 9.72
CA SER A 35 -0.05 -25.62 10.59
C SER A 35 0.52 -24.47 9.78
N TYR A 36 0.26 -23.24 10.22
CA TYR A 36 0.80 -22.04 9.63
C TYR A 36 1.28 -21.05 10.69
N THR A 37 2.52 -20.57 10.55
CA THR A 37 3.07 -19.46 11.36
C THR A 37 3.33 -18.32 10.38
N PRO A 38 2.56 -17.22 10.43
CA PRO A 38 2.86 -16.02 9.66
C PRO A 38 4.23 -15.45 10.07
N VAL A 39 4.94 -14.86 9.11
CA VAL A 39 6.13 -14.05 9.38
C VAL A 39 5.71 -12.68 9.92
N GLY A 40 6.67 -11.89 10.43
CA GLY A 40 6.46 -10.52 10.89
C GLY A 40 6.31 -9.52 9.74
N VAL A 41 6.58 -8.25 10.05
CA VAL A 41 6.42 -7.10 9.13
C VAL A 41 5.04 -7.13 8.47
N LEU A 42 3.98 -7.32 9.28
CA LEU A 42 2.61 -7.32 8.76
C LEU A 42 2.28 -5.92 8.28
N ASP A 43 1.73 -5.85 7.10
CA ASP A 43 1.43 -4.58 6.44
C ASP A 43 0.05 -4.63 5.79
N GLY A 44 -0.21 -3.74 4.83
CA GLY A 44 -1.18 -3.86 3.74
C GLY A 44 -2.31 -4.87 3.95
N LEU A 45 -3.40 -4.41 4.55
CA LEU A 45 -4.57 -5.23 4.80
C LEU A 45 -5.68 -4.99 3.79
N ALA A 46 -6.36 -6.06 3.38
CA ALA A 46 -7.67 -5.93 2.76
C ALA A 46 -8.59 -7.08 3.14
N ALA A 47 -9.89 -6.80 3.20
CA ALA A 47 -10.87 -7.78 3.66
C ALA A 47 -12.10 -7.85 2.76
N TYR A 48 -12.63 -9.06 2.59
CA TYR A 48 -13.89 -9.28 1.89
C TYR A 48 -14.72 -10.40 2.52
N ARG A 49 -16.00 -10.44 2.17
CA ARG A 49 -16.90 -11.49 2.63
C ARG A 49 -16.62 -12.78 1.85
N LEU A 50 -15.90 -13.72 2.46
CA LEU A 50 -15.66 -15.04 1.87
C LEU A 50 -16.97 -15.83 1.73
N ASN A 51 -17.79 -15.84 2.79
CA ASN A 51 -19.09 -16.49 2.77
C ASN A 51 -20.04 -15.86 3.81
N LYS A 52 -21.15 -16.55 4.13
CA LYS A 52 -22.13 -16.02 5.08
C LYS A 52 -21.55 -15.83 6.48
N ASP A 53 -20.66 -16.71 6.90
CA ASP A 53 -20.19 -16.81 8.28
C ASP A 53 -18.72 -16.38 8.44
N THR A 54 -17.99 -16.24 7.32
CA THR A 54 -16.55 -15.93 7.33
C THR A 54 -16.22 -14.67 6.53
N VAL A 55 -15.28 -13.89 7.05
CA VAL A 55 -14.57 -12.81 6.36
C VAL A 55 -13.16 -13.30 6.08
N ARG A 56 -12.67 -13.12 4.85
CA ARG A 56 -11.27 -13.37 4.52
C ARG A 56 -10.52 -12.04 4.52
N VAL A 57 -9.39 -12.03 5.19
CA VAL A 57 -8.42 -10.94 5.21
C VAL A 57 -7.19 -11.42 4.46
N PHE A 58 -6.65 -10.58 3.59
CA PHE A 58 -5.29 -10.69 3.08
C PHE A 58 -4.41 -9.68 3.81
N ALA A 59 -3.20 -10.10 4.14
CA ALA A 59 -2.20 -9.29 4.80
C ALA A 59 -0.88 -9.46 4.08
N ASN A 60 -0.28 -8.34 3.67
CA ASN A 60 1.07 -8.33 3.16
C ASN A 60 2.08 -8.57 4.28
N HIS A 61 3.27 -8.97 3.86
CA HIS A 61 4.44 -9.07 4.72
C HIS A 61 5.61 -8.39 4.00
N GLU A 62 6.05 -7.23 4.49
CA GLU A 62 6.94 -6.28 3.79
C GLU A 62 8.43 -6.66 3.87
N LEU A 63 8.73 -7.97 3.83
CA LEU A 63 10.10 -8.47 3.98
C LEU A 63 10.95 -8.17 2.72
N LEU A 64 12.21 -7.80 2.94
CA LEU A 64 13.25 -7.87 1.89
C LEU A 64 13.31 -9.27 1.25
N SER A 65 13.61 -9.33 -0.05
CA SER A 65 13.58 -10.56 -0.87
C SER A 65 14.43 -11.74 -0.37
N PHE A 66 15.35 -11.49 0.55
CA PHE A 66 16.27 -12.46 1.15
C PHE A 66 16.06 -12.70 2.66
N ARG A 67 15.08 -12.06 3.31
CA ARG A 67 14.74 -12.27 4.74
C ARG A 67 13.59 -13.26 4.92
N GLY A 68 13.47 -13.76 6.13
CA GLY A 68 12.43 -14.67 6.59
C GLY A 68 12.62 -16.12 6.16
N ASN A 69 11.83 -17.01 6.76
CA ASN A 69 11.82 -18.43 6.42
C ASN A 69 11.39 -18.62 4.96
N SER A 70 11.85 -19.72 4.36
CA SER A 70 11.43 -20.09 3.01
C SER A 70 9.97 -20.56 2.97
N TYR A 71 9.32 -20.35 1.82
CA TYR A 71 7.99 -20.89 1.51
C TYR A 71 7.97 -21.54 0.13
N GLU A 72 6.96 -22.38 -0.13
CA GLU A 72 6.84 -23.16 -1.36
C GLU A 72 5.72 -22.63 -2.24
N VAL A 73 6.00 -22.52 -3.54
CA VAL A 73 5.07 -22.11 -4.58
C VAL A 73 4.97 -23.21 -5.61
N GLY A 74 3.76 -23.58 -6.02
CA GLY A 74 3.50 -24.50 -7.12
C GLY A 74 4.11 -24.03 -8.45
N ASN A 75 4.80 -24.94 -9.13
CA ASN A 75 5.41 -24.67 -10.44
C ASN A 75 4.44 -24.87 -11.63
N GLY A 76 3.14 -25.01 -11.37
CA GLY A 76 2.11 -25.29 -12.38
C GLY A 76 2.21 -26.66 -13.07
N GLN A 77 3.18 -27.50 -12.70
CA GLN A 77 3.47 -28.82 -13.31
C GLN A 77 3.37 -29.97 -12.29
N GLY A 78 2.78 -29.72 -11.12
CA GLY A 78 2.61 -30.69 -10.04
C GLY A 78 3.83 -30.81 -9.12
N GLY A 79 4.81 -29.93 -9.24
CA GLY A 79 5.89 -29.72 -8.26
C GLY A 79 5.83 -28.33 -7.64
N VAL A 80 6.85 -27.99 -6.86
CA VAL A 80 7.02 -26.69 -6.21
C VAL A 80 8.41 -26.12 -6.48
N PHE A 81 8.59 -24.83 -6.27
CA PHE A 81 9.87 -24.16 -6.10
C PHE A 81 9.85 -23.30 -4.83
N THR A 82 11.02 -23.09 -4.25
CA THR A 82 11.19 -22.42 -2.97
C THR A 82 11.47 -20.92 -3.18
N MET A 83 10.83 -20.07 -2.39
CA MET A 83 11.05 -18.62 -2.33
C MET A 83 11.33 -18.16 -0.89
N THR A 84 11.90 -16.97 -0.75
CA THR A 84 12.07 -16.22 0.52
C THR A 84 11.43 -14.83 0.42
N GLY A 85 11.58 -13.98 1.43
CA GLY A 85 11.16 -12.57 1.36
C GLY A 85 9.66 -12.34 1.51
N ALA A 86 9.17 -11.26 0.89
CA ALA A 86 7.79 -10.83 1.01
C ALA A 86 6.81 -11.88 0.51
N ARG A 87 5.60 -11.85 1.08
CA ARG A 87 4.51 -12.79 0.77
C ARG A 87 3.20 -12.27 1.31
N VAL A 88 2.10 -12.92 0.94
CA VAL A 88 0.75 -12.56 1.40
C VAL A 88 0.19 -13.71 2.22
N SER A 89 -0.29 -13.41 3.43
CA SER A 89 -1.09 -14.32 4.25
C SER A 89 -2.58 -14.14 3.96
N TYR A 90 -3.36 -15.21 4.09
CA TYR A 90 -4.80 -15.09 4.30
C TYR A 90 -5.18 -15.47 5.73
N PHE A 91 -6.17 -14.79 6.29
CA PHE A 91 -6.82 -15.12 7.55
C PHE A 91 -8.33 -15.15 7.38
N ASP A 92 -8.93 -16.29 7.69
CA ASP A 92 -10.38 -16.44 7.70
C ASP A 92 -10.91 -16.20 9.12
N ILE A 93 -11.69 -15.14 9.28
CA ILE A 93 -12.24 -14.71 10.56
C ILE A 93 -13.73 -15.06 10.61
N ASP A 94 -14.12 -15.80 11.64
CA ASP A 94 -15.53 -16.09 11.91
C ASP A 94 -16.26 -14.81 12.36
N ARG A 95 -17.37 -14.49 11.71
CA ARG A 95 -18.11 -13.25 11.90
C ARG A 95 -18.80 -13.14 13.25
N ALA A 96 -19.15 -14.27 13.86
CA ALA A 96 -19.89 -14.28 15.11
C ALA A 96 -18.96 -14.16 16.32
N THR A 97 -17.82 -14.83 16.25
CA THR A 97 -16.83 -14.91 17.34
C THR A 97 -15.70 -13.91 17.19
N ARG A 98 -15.48 -13.35 15.99
CA ARG A 98 -14.36 -12.46 15.66
C ARG A 98 -13.00 -13.12 15.96
N GLN A 99 -12.89 -14.42 15.68
CA GLN A 99 -11.69 -15.21 15.86
C GLN A 99 -11.22 -15.79 14.51
N ILE A 100 -9.91 -15.95 14.36
CA ILE A 100 -9.33 -16.65 13.21
C ILE A 100 -9.71 -18.13 13.29
N VAL A 101 -10.26 -18.67 12.21
CA VAL A 101 -10.67 -20.08 12.07
C VAL A 101 -9.89 -20.83 10.99
N ASP A 102 -9.20 -20.12 10.09
CA ASP A 102 -8.24 -20.68 9.14
C ASP A 102 -7.22 -19.60 8.75
N GLY A 103 -6.07 -20.02 8.25
CA GLY A 103 -5.06 -19.12 7.69
C GLY A 103 -3.97 -19.88 6.94
N GLY A 104 -3.20 -19.16 6.12
CA GLY A 104 -2.17 -19.78 5.28
C GLY A 104 -1.55 -18.80 4.30
N LEU A 105 -0.66 -19.30 3.44
CA LEU A 105 -0.14 -18.52 2.31
C LEU A 105 -1.27 -18.26 1.30
N ALA A 106 -1.36 -17.05 0.78
CA ALA A 106 -2.49 -16.62 -0.05
C ALA A 106 -2.35 -16.98 -1.54
N PHE A 107 -1.22 -17.54 -1.98
CA PHE A 107 -1.00 -17.92 -3.37
C PHE A 107 -0.20 -19.22 -3.52
N ASP A 108 -0.49 -19.99 -4.58
CA ASP A 108 0.26 -21.21 -4.95
C ASP A 108 0.85 -21.15 -6.36
N ARG A 109 0.50 -20.13 -7.15
CA ARG A 109 0.99 -19.97 -8.52
C ARG A 109 1.27 -18.52 -8.80
N ILE A 110 2.38 -18.27 -9.49
CA ILE A 110 2.78 -16.94 -9.93
C ILE A 110 2.83 -16.91 -11.46
N TYR A 111 2.39 -15.81 -12.05
CA TYR A 111 2.50 -15.51 -13.47
C TYR A 111 3.38 -14.28 -13.67
N ASP A 112 4.40 -14.41 -14.52
CA ASP A 112 5.35 -13.35 -14.83
C ASP A 112 4.72 -12.25 -15.72
N ALA A 113 5.51 -11.24 -16.08
CA ALA A 113 5.08 -10.14 -16.94
C ALA A 113 4.68 -10.55 -18.37
N ASN A 114 5.02 -11.76 -18.84
CA ASN A 114 4.51 -12.30 -20.11
C ASN A 114 3.17 -13.03 -19.94
N GLY A 115 2.71 -13.23 -18.70
CA GLY A 115 1.57 -14.08 -18.37
C GLY A 115 1.92 -15.57 -18.38
N ASP A 116 3.21 -15.92 -18.35
CA ASP A 116 3.67 -17.29 -18.26
C ASP A 116 3.77 -17.71 -16.79
N ALA A 117 3.36 -18.95 -16.49
CA ALA A 117 3.43 -19.45 -15.12
C ALA A 117 4.88 -19.73 -14.71
N ALA A 118 5.30 -19.14 -13.60
CA ALA A 118 6.63 -19.31 -13.04
C ALA A 118 6.89 -20.77 -12.64
N THR A 119 8.10 -21.25 -12.94
CA THR A 119 8.57 -22.59 -12.55
C THR A 119 9.77 -22.57 -11.61
N ASP A 120 10.38 -21.39 -11.45
CA ASP A 120 11.51 -21.07 -10.60
C ASP A 120 11.52 -19.56 -10.35
N THR A 121 12.57 -19.03 -9.73
CA THR A 121 12.70 -17.60 -9.36
C THR A 121 13.26 -16.70 -10.47
N SER A 122 13.41 -17.18 -11.71
CA SER A 122 14.03 -16.39 -12.80
C SER A 122 13.18 -15.23 -13.33
N PHE A 123 11.92 -15.11 -12.91
CA PHE A 123 11.05 -13.98 -13.23
C PHE A 123 11.26 -12.75 -12.32
N LEU A 124 12.05 -12.92 -11.25
CA LEU A 124 12.37 -11.87 -10.30
C LEU A 124 13.59 -11.08 -10.78
N THR A 125 13.77 -9.89 -10.20
CA THR A 125 15.01 -9.11 -10.34
C THR A 125 16.24 -9.99 -10.08
N GLU A 126 17.29 -9.81 -10.88
CA GLU A 126 18.50 -10.64 -10.81
C GLU A 126 19.08 -10.68 -9.38
N GLY A 127 19.23 -11.89 -8.84
CA GLY A 127 19.77 -12.12 -7.50
C GLY A 127 18.73 -12.21 -6.38
N PHE A 128 17.45 -11.95 -6.67
CA PHE A 128 16.39 -12.01 -5.66
C PHE A 128 15.97 -13.47 -5.39
N GLY A 129 15.74 -13.77 -4.11
CA GLY A 129 15.28 -15.09 -3.64
C GLY A 129 13.74 -15.24 -3.58
N GLY A 130 13.02 -14.13 -3.71
CA GLY A 130 11.57 -14.07 -3.74
C GLY A 130 11.08 -12.64 -3.98
N LEU A 131 9.79 -12.40 -3.76
CA LEU A 131 9.22 -11.05 -3.78
C LEU A 131 9.87 -10.20 -2.69
N GLY A 132 9.97 -8.90 -2.89
CA GLY A 132 10.53 -7.99 -1.89
C GLY A 132 9.58 -6.85 -1.55
N ARG A 133 9.54 -6.50 -0.27
CA ARG A 133 8.84 -5.33 0.28
C ARG A 133 7.41 -5.17 -0.23
N LEU A 134 6.59 -6.22 -0.11
CA LEU A 134 5.16 -6.05 -0.36
C LEU A 134 4.60 -5.16 0.75
N CYS A 135 4.39 -3.88 0.45
CA CYS A 135 3.99 -2.88 1.45
C CYS A 135 2.48 -2.87 1.63
N SER A 136 1.82 -1.74 1.43
CA SER A 136 0.38 -1.65 1.59
C SER A 136 -0.40 -2.37 0.48
N ALA A 137 -1.73 -2.36 0.59
CA ALA A 137 -2.61 -3.15 -0.27
C ALA A 137 -3.99 -2.52 -0.49
N ASN A 138 -4.66 -3.00 -1.53
CA ASN A 138 -6.07 -2.68 -1.74
C ASN A 138 -6.84 -3.86 -2.34
N LEU A 139 -8.14 -3.94 -2.08
CA LEU A 139 -9.00 -4.96 -2.67
C LEU A 139 -10.21 -4.36 -3.37
N VAL A 140 -10.47 -4.87 -4.58
CA VAL A 140 -11.71 -4.63 -5.30
C VAL A 140 -12.49 -5.94 -5.43
N GLU A 141 -13.72 -5.96 -4.91
CA GLU A 141 -14.62 -7.10 -5.13
C GLU A 141 -15.08 -7.17 -6.61
N GLY A 142 -15.24 -8.39 -7.12
CA GLY A 142 -15.77 -8.63 -8.47
C GLY A 142 -17.09 -7.91 -8.74
N GLY A 143 -17.19 -7.30 -9.92
CA GLY A 143 -18.34 -6.48 -10.33
C GLY A 143 -18.38 -5.07 -9.73
N LYS A 144 -17.42 -4.69 -8.87
CA LYS A 144 -17.23 -3.30 -8.41
C LYS A 144 -16.22 -2.60 -9.31
N LEU A 145 -16.37 -1.27 -9.42
CA LEU A 145 -15.43 -0.39 -10.14
C LEU A 145 -15.09 -0.79 -11.59
N ASN A 146 -15.92 -1.65 -12.20
CA ASN A 146 -15.78 -2.30 -13.51
C ASN A 146 -14.86 -3.54 -13.56
N PHE A 147 -14.25 -3.94 -12.45
CA PHE A 147 -13.52 -5.19 -12.35
C PHE A 147 -14.48 -6.38 -12.48
N VAL A 148 -13.97 -7.46 -13.06
CA VAL A 148 -14.70 -8.70 -13.31
C VAL A 148 -14.56 -9.61 -12.09
N ASP A 149 -13.35 -9.76 -11.61
CA ASP A 149 -12.97 -10.67 -10.53
C ASP A 149 -12.69 -9.90 -9.24
N THR A 150 -12.64 -10.61 -8.11
CA THR A 150 -12.17 -10.05 -6.84
C THR A 150 -10.65 -10.08 -6.84
N ILE A 151 -10.03 -8.90 -6.74
CA ILE A 151 -8.58 -8.75 -6.87
C ILE A 151 -8.04 -8.08 -5.62
N PHE A 152 -7.01 -8.69 -5.05
CA PHE A 152 -6.14 -8.06 -4.07
C PHE A 152 -4.89 -7.55 -4.78
N PHE A 153 -4.68 -6.24 -4.71
CA PHE A 153 -3.52 -5.55 -5.25
C PHE A 153 -2.46 -5.42 -4.16
N THR A 154 -1.22 -5.67 -4.51
CA THR A 154 -0.05 -5.58 -3.65
C THR A 154 1.16 -5.23 -4.51
N GLY A 155 1.92 -4.24 -4.08
CA GLY A 155 3.06 -3.72 -4.81
C GLY A 155 4.35 -3.97 -4.04
N GLU A 156 5.44 -4.20 -4.78
CA GLU A 156 6.78 -4.20 -4.20
C GLU A 156 7.25 -2.73 -4.06
N GLU A 157 7.49 -2.30 -2.83
CA GLU A 157 8.12 -1.02 -2.49
C GLU A 157 9.66 -1.08 -2.69
N ASP A 158 10.09 -1.84 -3.69
CA ASP A 158 11.49 -2.07 -4.04
C ASP A 158 11.89 -1.12 -5.17
N GLY A 159 12.16 0.15 -4.87
CA GLY A 159 12.69 1.13 -5.83
C GLY A 159 14.13 1.56 -5.54
N THR A 160 14.61 2.52 -6.32
CA THR A 160 15.87 3.25 -6.07
C THR A 160 17.09 2.34 -5.77
N ALA A 161 17.63 2.41 -4.55
CA ALA A 161 18.81 1.67 -4.12
C ALA A 161 18.54 0.17 -3.83
N PHE A 162 17.28 -0.20 -3.58
CA PHE A 162 16.90 -1.59 -3.29
C PHE A 162 16.82 -2.44 -4.56
N ASN A 163 16.31 -1.85 -5.64
CA ASN A 163 16.14 -2.53 -6.91
C ASN A 163 16.30 -1.53 -8.08
N PRO A 164 17.35 -1.69 -8.92
CA PRO A 164 17.63 -0.74 -10.01
C PRO A 164 16.57 -0.73 -11.13
N ILE A 165 15.68 -1.73 -11.16
CA ILE A 165 14.56 -1.80 -12.10
C ILE A 165 13.32 -1.06 -11.55
N GLY A 166 13.15 -1.07 -10.22
CA GLY A 166 11.88 -0.81 -9.54
C GLY A 166 11.05 -2.08 -9.33
N GLY A 167 10.16 -2.01 -8.35
CA GLY A 167 9.28 -3.07 -7.90
C GLY A 167 8.15 -3.34 -8.87
N ALA A 168 7.60 -4.54 -8.83
CA ALA A 168 6.43 -4.92 -9.59
C ALA A 168 5.14 -4.66 -8.80
N GLU A 169 4.08 -4.30 -9.52
CA GLU A 169 2.72 -4.38 -9.00
C GLU A 169 2.14 -5.78 -9.29
N TRP A 170 1.40 -6.35 -8.34
CA TRP A 170 0.81 -7.68 -8.44
C TRP A 170 -0.70 -7.67 -8.21
N ALA A 171 -1.41 -8.58 -8.88
CA ALA A 171 -2.80 -8.88 -8.63
C ALA A 171 -2.98 -10.34 -8.21
N LEU A 172 -3.43 -10.54 -6.98
CA LEU A 172 -3.87 -11.83 -6.47
C LEU A 172 -5.34 -12.06 -6.83
N ASP A 173 -5.62 -13.13 -7.57
CA ASP A 173 -6.98 -13.65 -7.76
C ASP A 173 -7.46 -14.28 -6.45
N ALA A 174 -8.37 -13.60 -5.76
CA ALA A 174 -8.85 -14.02 -4.44
C ALA A 174 -9.59 -15.37 -4.44
N ASP A 175 -10.08 -15.82 -5.60
CA ASP A 175 -10.78 -17.08 -5.75
C ASP A 175 -9.82 -18.26 -6.00
N SER A 176 -8.77 -18.07 -6.80
CA SER A 176 -7.85 -19.15 -7.19
C SER A 176 -6.54 -19.20 -6.41
N GLY A 177 -6.08 -18.09 -5.83
CA GLY A 177 -4.73 -17.99 -5.28
C GLY A 177 -3.64 -17.88 -6.35
N ASP A 178 -4.00 -17.42 -7.56
CA ASP A 178 -3.03 -17.10 -8.61
C ASP A 178 -2.57 -15.64 -8.45
N LEU A 179 -1.25 -15.41 -8.35
CA LEU A 179 -0.64 -14.09 -8.28
C LEU A 179 -0.10 -13.70 -9.66
N TRP A 180 -0.55 -12.56 -10.17
CA TRP A 180 -0.21 -12.08 -11.53
C TRP A 180 0.58 -10.80 -11.48
N GLN A 181 1.73 -10.77 -12.16
CA GLN A 181 2.46 -9.52 -12.36
C GLN A 181 1.67 -8.57 -13.27
N LEU A 182 1.68 -7.27 -12.96
CA LEU A 182 0.96 -6.22 -13.69
C LEU A 182 1.92 -5.25 -14.40
N PRO A 183 2.67 -5.68 -15.43
CA PRO A 183 3.75 -4.87 -16.00
C PRO A 183 3.28 -3.58 -16.68
N TRP A 184 2.01 -3.52 -17.11
CA TRP A 184 1.43 -2.32 -17.73
C TRP A 184 1.17 -1.19 -16.73
N LEU A 185 1.16 -1.48 -15.43
CA LEU A 185 1.04 -0.48 -14.38
C LEU A 185 2.40 0.22 -14.12
N GLY A 186 3.50 -0.37 -14.59
CA GLY A 186 4.85 0.19 -14.52
C GLY A 186 5.72 -0.46 -13.44
N ARG A 187 6.89 0.13 -13.22
CA ARG A 187 7.82 -0.20 -12.13
C ARG A 187 7.95 1.02 -11.21
N GLY A 188 8.02 0.80 -9.90
CA GLY A 188 8.06 1.86 -8.87
C GLY A 188 8.46 1.30 -7.51
N ALA A 189 8.58 2.14 -6.49
CA ALA A 189 8.54 1.72 -5.10
C ALA A 189 7.06 1.77 -4.68
N TRP A 190 6.29 0.75 -5.08
CA TRP A 190 4.84 0.82 -4.98
C TRP A 190 4.38 0.67 -3.53
N GLU A 191 3.87 1.76 -2.97
CA GLU A 191 3.25 1.72 -1.64
C GLU A 191 1.92 0.98 -1.71
N ASN A 192 0.95 1.54 -2.43
CA ASN A 192 -0.26 0.83 -2.81
C ASN A 192 -0.89 1.39 -4.10
N VAL A 193 -2.04 0.81 -4.43
CA VAL A 193 -2.89 1.29 -5.51
C VAL A 193 -4.33 1.41 -5.07
N THR A 194 -5.10 2.34 -5.65
CA THR A 194 -6.54 2.40 -5.42
C THR A 194 -7.35 2.40 -6.73
N PRO A 195 -8.23 1.41 -6.94
CA PRO A 195 -9.13 1.38 -8.08
C PRO A 195 -10.16 2.52 -8.08
N LEU A 196 -10.42 3.10 -9.25
CA LEU A 196 -11.31 4.24 -9.45
C LEU A 196 -12.45 3.95 -10.44
N ASN A 197 -13.52 4.74 -10.34
CA ASN A 197 -14.69 4.62 -11.20
C ASN A 197 -14.51 5.35 -12.53
N ALA A 198 -13.85 4.68 -13.46
CA ALA A 198 -13.64 5.18 -14.83
C ALA A 198 -14.90 5.18 -15.73
N LYS A 199 -16.12 4.88 -15.24
CA LYS A 199 -17.35 4.88 -16.08
C LYS A 199 -17.64 6.19 -16.80
N LYS A 200 -16.97 7.28 -16.39
CA LYS A 200 -17.04 8.59 -17.05
C LYS A 200 -16.06 8.70 -18.22
N PHE A 201 -15.23 7.72 -18.55
CA PHE A 201 -14.27 7.80 -19.66
C PHE A 201 -14.99 7.93 -21.02
N ASN A 202 -14.48 8.79 -21.90
CA ASN A 202 -15.09 9.02 -23.21
C ASN A 202 -14.35 8.28 -24.31
N ASN A 203 -15.05 7.41 -25.02
CA ASN A 203 -14.67 6.96 -26.36
C ASN A 203 -15.81 7.33 -27.31
N ASP A 204 -15.83 8.58 -27.79
CA ASP A 204 -16.66 8.92 -28.94
C ASP A 204 -16.04 8.28 -30.19
N LEU A 205 -16.20 6.96 -30.32
CA LEU A 205 -15.67 6.15 -31.42
C LEU A 205 -16.18 6.64 -32.78
N PHE A 206 -17.40 7.22 -32.84
CA PHE A 206 -17.98 7.75 -34.07
C PHE A 206 -18.72 9.09 -33.85
N PRO A 207 -18.01 10.23 -33.83
CA PRO A 207 -18.61 11.56 -33.57
C PRO A 207 -19.75 11.91 -34.53
N GLN A 208 -19.75 11.34 -35.75
CA GLN A 208 -20.79 11.55 -36.76
C GLN A 208 -22.09 10.73 -36.56
N PHE A 209 -22.15 9.80 -35.60
CA PHE A 209 -23.33 8.96 -35.36
C PHE A 209 -23.79 8.96 -33.88
N PRO A 210 -24.44 10.04 -33.41
CA PRO A 210 -24.78 10.22 -31.99
C PRO A 210 -25.65 9.11 -31.39
N PHE A 211 -26.54 8.52 -32.20
CA PHE A 211 -27.40 7.41 -31.79
C PHE A 211 -26.61 6.10 -31.60
N LEU A 212 -25.63 5.84 -32.47
CA LEU A 212 -24.76 4.66 -32.36
C LEU A 212 -23.80 4.80 -31.19
N ASN A 213 -23.23 5.99 -30.97
CA ASN A 213 -22.45 6.30 -29.77
C ASN A 213 -23.27 6.10 -28.49
N LYS A 214 -24.58 6.40 -28.46
CA LYS A 214 -25.38 6.18 -27.24
C LYS A 214 -25.52 4.70 -26.85
N ILE A 215 -25.63 3.80 -27.84
CA ILE A 215 -25.71 2.35 -27.61
C ILE A 215 -24.32 1.79 -27.28
N LEU A 216 -23.31 2.18 -28.06
CA LEU A 216 -21.92 1.76 -27.86
C LEU A 216 -21.34 2.28 -26.55
N ASN A 217 -21.61 3.53 -26.16
CA ASN A 217 -21.13 4.11 -24.90
C ASN A 217 -21.72 3.42 -23.67
N LYS A 218 -22.94 2.86 -23.76
CA LYS A 218 -23.51 2.08 -22.64
C LYS A 218 -22.77 0.74 -22.45
N ILE A 219 -22.16 0.22 -23.50
CA ILE A 219 -21.34 -1.02 -23.48
C ILE A 219 -19.86 -0.69 -23.19
N ALA A 220 -19.35 0.42 -23.73
CA ALA A 220 -17.96 0.86 -23.67
C ALA A 220 -17.58 1.56 -22.34
N GLN A 221 -18.52 2.24 -21.66
CA GLN A 221 -18.24 2.84 -20.34
C GLN A 221 -17.99 1.79 -19.25
N SER A 222 -18.53 0.58 -19.40
CA SER A 222 -18.23 -0.57 -18.55
C SER A 222 -16.99 -1.36 -19.00
N SER A 223 -16.22 -0.85 -19.97
CA SER A 223 -15.04 -1.52 -20.53
C SER A 223 -13.71 -0.95 -20.05
N TYR A 224 -13.72 0.09 -19.20
CA TYR A 224 -12.50 0.70 -18.69
C TYR A 224 -12.41 0.55 -17.17
N VAL A 225 -11.20 0.32 -16.71
CA VAL A 225 -10.78 0.44 -15.31
C VAL A 225 -9.78 1.58 -15.20
N ALA A 226 -9.68 2.17 -14.02
CA ALA A 226 -8.62 3.09 -13.68
C ALA A 226 -8.09 2.74 -12.30
N VAL A 227 -6.79 2.90 -12.11
CA VAL A 227 -6.07 2.58 -10.87
C VAL A 227 -5.09 3.71 -10.63
N ALA A 228 -5.18 4.37 -9.49
CA ALA A 228 -4.16 5.34 -9.06
C ALA A 228 -3.07 4.58 -8.28
N LEU A 229 -1.81 4.96 -8.46
CA LEU A 229 -0.65 4.26 -7.87
C LEU A 229 0.28 5.29 -7.24
N SER A 230 0.67 5.05 -6.00
CA SER A 230 1.65 5.84 -5.25
C SER A 230 3.00 5.14 -5.25
N ASP A 231 4.05 5.95 -5.35
CA ASP A 231 5.44 5.50 -5.44
C ASP A 231 6.20 6.11 -4.27
N ASP A 232 6.34 5.38 -3.16
CA ASP A 232 7.09 5.82 -1.99
C ASP A 232 8.60 5.68 -2.24
N SER A 233 9.09 6.53 -3.13
CA SER A 233 10.51 6.73 -3.26
C SER A 233 10.92 7.95 -2.46
N SER A 234 11.80 7.71 -1.47
CA SER A 234 12.66 8.75 -0.92
C SER A 234 13.29 9.57 -2.05
N PRO A 235 13.46 10.91 -1.87
CA PRO A 235 14.07 11.75 -2.87
C PRO A 235 15.40 11.21 -3.40
N PHE A 236 15.55 11.14 -4.72
CA PHE A 236 16.69 10.51 -5.36
C PHE A 236 17.11 11.26 -6.63
N ASP A 237 18.42 11.38 -6.85
CA ASP A 237 19.01 12.01 -8.05
C ASP A 237 19.06 11.00 -9.20
N PHE A 238 17.94 10.83 -9.91
CA PHE A 238 17.84 9.86 -10.99
C PHE A 238 18.55 10.31 -12.29
N ASP A 239 18.69 11.62 -12.50
CA ASP A 239 19.28 12.17 -13.73
C ASP A 239 20.78 12.51 -13.59
N GLY A 240 21.30 12.47 -12.37
CA GLY A 240 22.71 12.66 -12.02
C GLY A 240 23.15 14.12 -12.01
N ASP A 241 22.22 15.07 -11.87
CA ASP A 241 22.52 16.51 -11.84
C ASP A 241 22.96 17.03 -10.45
N GLY A 242 22.85 16.19 -9.43
CA GLY A 242 23.20 16.49 -8.03
C GLY A 242 22.05 17.07 -7.20
N ILE A 243 20.83 17.06 -7.72
CA ILE A 243 19.59 17.46 -7.03
C ILE A 243 18.74 16.20 -6.85
N ALA A 244 18.13 16.05 -5.68
CA ALA A 244 17.18 14.96 -5.46
C ALA A 244 15.78 15.39 -5.90
N GLU A 245 15.16 14.60 -6.78
CA GLU A 245 13.75 14.72 -7.13
C GLU A 245 12.91 13.76 -6.28
N ALA A 246 11.62 14.01 -6.16
CA ALA A 246 10.68 13.10 -5.48
C ALA A 246 9.61 12.56 -6.45
N ALA A 247 8.83 11.57 -5.99
CA ALA A 247 7.97 10.79 -6.87
C ALA A 247 6.71 11.56 -7.36
N PRO A 248 6.28 11.35 -8.61
CA PRO A 248 5.00 11.85 -9.09
C PRO A 248 3.85 10.91 -8.66
N MET A 249 2.62 11.41 -8.74
CA MET A 249 1.43 10.54 -8.65
C MET A 249 1.12 9.90 -10.01
N PHE A 250 0.90 8.59 -10.05
CA PHE A 250 0.55 7.84 -11.26
C PHE A 250 -0.95 7.52 -11.35
N LEU A 251 -1.44 7.39 -12.58
CA LEU A 251 -2.77 6.88 -12.89
C LEU A 251 -2.67 5.94 -14.09
N TYR A 252 -3.07 4.68 -13.92
CA TYR A 252 -3.26 3.73 -14.99
C TYR A 252 -4.72 3.75 -15.48
N VAL A 253 -4.92 3.69 -16.81
CA VAL A 253 -6.24 3.51 -17.43
C VAL A 253 -6.17 2.40 -18.46
N GLY A 254 -6.88 1.30 -18.20
CA GLY A 254 -6.86 0.12 -19.04
C GLY A 254 -8.23 -0.28 -19.58
N LYS A 255 -8.22 -0.94 -20.74
CA LYS A 255 -9.42 -1.44 -21.40
C LYS A 255 -9.55 -2.94 -21.16
N LYS A 256 -10.74 -3.36 -20.75
CA LYS A 256 -11.07 -4.78 -20.57
C LYS A 256 -11.20 -5.52 -21.89
N TYR A 257 -10.60 -6.69 -21.93
CA TYR A 257 -10.74 -7.68 -22.98
C TYR A 257 -11.49 -8.89 -22.43
N TRP A 258 -12.82 -8.88 -22.54
CA TRP A 258 -13.72 -9.85 -21.88
C TRP A 258 -13.44 -11.34 -22.10
N PHE A 259 -12.77 -11.69 -23.20
CA PHE A 259 -12.42 -13.08 -23.54
C PHE A 259 -10.93 -13.39 -23.31
N GLY A 260 -10.21 -12.45 -22.71
CA GLY A 260 -8.81 -12.59 -22.33
C GLY A 260 -8.62 -13.36 -21.04
N ASP A 261 -7.36 -13.46 -20.61
CA ASP A 261 -6.97 -14.01 -19.32
C ASP A 261 -7.44 -13.14 -18.13
N PHE A 262 -6.94 -13.44 -16.93
CA PHE A 262 -7.29 -12.71 -15.71
C PHE A 262 -6.91 -11.22 -15.78
N VAL A 263 -5.68 -10.91 -16.23
CA VAL A 263 -5.18 -9.53 -16.32
C VAL A 263 -5.94 -8.78 -17.41
N GLU A 264 -6.08 -9.38 -18.59
CA GLU A 264 -6.75 -8.82 -19.76
C GLU A 264 -8.25 -8.54 -19.52
N ARG A 265 -8.99 -9.47 -18.91
CA ARG A 265 -10.43 -9.31 -18.68
C ARG A 265 -10.75 -8.27 -17.61
N ASN A 266 -9.82 -8.05 -16.67
CA ASN A 266 -9.88 -6.98 -15.69
C ASN A 266 -9.34 -5.65 -16.22
N GLY A 267 -8.81 -5.64 -17.46
CA GLY A 267 -8.32 -4.42 -18.10
C GLY A 267 -7.04 -3.91 -17.46
N LEU A 268 -6.22 -4.81 -16.92
CA LEU A 268 -4.91 -4.53 -16.33
C LEU A 268 -3.77 -4.77 -17.34
N ALA A 269 -4.10 -5.06 -18.60
CA ALA A 269 -3.16 -5.19 -19.72
C ALA A 269 -3.45 -4.16 -20.82
N TYR A 270 -2.40 -3.77 -21.54
CA TYR A 270 -2.47 -2.89 -22.72
C TYR A 270 -3.10 -1.51 -22.44
N GLY A 271 -2.89 -0.98 -21.23
CA GLY A 271 -3.43 0.31 -20.80
C GLY A 271 -2.39 1.42 -20.84
N ASP A 272 -2.88 2.65 -20.69
CA ASP A 272 -2.09 3.87 -20.73
C ASP A 272 -1.74 4.32 -19.29
N LEU A 273 -0.50 4.74 -19.07
CA LEU A 273 -0.03 5.29 -17.80
C LEU A 273 0.07 6.83 -17.87
N TYR A 274 -0.33 7.51 -16.81
CA TYR A 274 -0.37 8.97 -16.72
C TYR A 274 0.28 9.46 -15.43
N VAL A 275 0.76 10.71 -15.46
CA VAL A 275 1.23 11.45 -14.28
C VAL A 275 0.46 12.75 -14.10
N TRP A 276 0.36 13.24 -12.88
CA TRP A 276 -0.35 14.50 -12.60
C TRP A 276 0.53 15.73 -12.82
N VAL A 277 0.06 16.67 -13.65
CA VAL A 277 0.75 17.93 -13.95
C VAL A 277 -0.11 19.13 -13.56
N ALA A 278 0.44 20.01 -12.73
CA ALA A 278 -0.24 21.23 -12.29
C ALA A 278 -0.37 22.25 -13.43
N LYS A 279 -1.54 22.85 -13.60
CA LYS A 279 -1.81 23.82 -14.68
C LYS A 279 -1.02 25.12 -14.54
N ASN A 280 -0.75 25.54 -13.31
CA ASN A 280 0.01 26.77 -13.02
C ASN A 280 1.53 26.56 -13.06
N GLY A 281 2.00 25.34 -13.30
CA GLY A 281 3.42 25.00 -13.32
C GLY A 281 4.04 24.77 -11.94
N ALA A 282 3.24 24.61 -10.88
CA ALA A 282 3.72 24.15 -9.58
C ALA A 282 4.33 22.74 -9.72
N ARG A 283 5.48 22.51 -9.10
CA ARG A 283 6.23 21.24 -9.21
C ARG A 283 6.46 20.52 -7.89
N SER A 284 6.35 21.19 -6.75
CA SER A 284 6.61 20.57 -5.44
C SER A 284 5.85 21.28 -4.31
N PRO A 285 5.92 20.77 -3.07
CA PRO A 285 5.34 21.43 -1.90
C PRO A 285 5.85 22.88 -1.68
N LEU A 286 7.01 23.28 -2.22
CA LEU A 286 7.44 24.70 -2.23
C LEU A 286 6.45 25.62 -2.93
N ASP A 287 5.75 25.12 -3.95
CA ASP A 287 4.78 25.87 -4.73
C ASP A 287 3.33 25.72 -4.20
N PHE A 288 3.08 24.68 -3.40
CA PHE A 288 1.75 24.31 -2.92
C PHE A 288 1.80 23.59 -1.57
N ASN A 289 1.70 24.38 -0.51
CA ASN A 289 1.61 23.93 0.88
C ASN A 289 0.51 24.72 1.63
N GLY A 290 0.27 24.34 2.87
CA GLY A 290 -0.70 24.89 3.81
C GLY A 290 -2.12 24.50 3.48
N SER A 291 -2.74 25.21 2.54
CA SER A 291 -4.14 24.94 2.18
C SER A 291 -4.48 25.42 0.78
N GLY A 292 -5.49 24.79 0.18
CA GLY A 292 -6.06 25.23 -1.08
C GLY A 292 -6.20 24.10 -2.10
N THR A 293 -6.49 24.49 -3.33
CA THR A 293 -6.73 23.55 -4.43
C THR A 293 -5.93 23.96 -5.66
N LEU A 294 -5.11 23.05 -6.17
CA LEU A 294 -4.52 23.14 -7.49
C LEU A 294 -5.40 22.47 -8.55
N LYS A 295 -5.36 23.04 -9.76
CA LYS A 295 -5.97 22.43 -10.94
C LYS A 295 -4.85 21.87 -11.80
N GLY A 296 -5.01 20.65 -12.26
CA GLY A 296 -4.05 19.98 -13.12
C GLY A 296 -4.73 19.08 -14.14
N SER A 297 -3.94 18.23 -14.76
CA SER A 297 -4.41 17.19 -15.68
C SER A 297 -3.49 15.99 -15.59
N TRP A 298 -4.06 14.82 -15.83
CA TRP A 298 -3.32 13.59 -16.07
C TRP A 298 -2.74 13.65 -17.48
N VAL A 299 -1.41 13.57 -17.58
CA VAL A 299 -0.66 13.62 -18.83
C VAL A 299 0.00 12.27 -19.06
N GLN A 300 -0.19 11.71 -20.24
CA GLN A 300 0.26 10.36 -20.56
C GLN A 300 1.79 10.30 -20.66
N ILE A 301 2.37 9.24 -20.10
CA ILE A 301 3.76 8.82 -20.31
C ILE A 301 3.80 7.48 -21.08
N ASP A 302 4.96 7.11 -21.60
CA ASP A 302 5.15 5.87 -22.36
C ASP A 302 5.53 4.72 -21.45
N ASN A 303 4.59 3.79 -21.23
CA ASN A 303 4.77 2.52 -20.53
C ASN A 303 4.85 1.32 -21.50
N SER A 304 5.05 1.56 -22.80
CA SER A 304 5.05 0.47 -23.79
C SER A 304 6.36 -0.34 -23.75
N PRO A 305 6.29 -1.67 -23.99
CA PRO A 305 7.48 -2.50 -23.95
C PRO A 305 8.38 -2.29 -25.18
N ASN A 306 9.68 -2.14 -24.94
CA ASN A 306 10.73 -2.05 -25.95
C ASN A 306 11.64 -3.28 -25.92
N MET A 307 11.25 -4.31 -26.67
CA MET A 307 12.00 -5.58 -26.74
C MET A 307 13.45 -5.45 -27.23
N ALA A 308 13.78 -4.37 -27.96
CA ALA A 308 15.14 -4.13 -28.44
C ALA A 308 16.05 -3.56 -27.34
N ALA A 309 15.46 -3.02 -26.27
CA ALA A 309 16.17 -2.38 -25.17
C ALA A 309 16.09 -3.18 -23.86
N LYS A 310 15.47 -4.36 -23.83
CA LYS A 310 15.35 -5.16 -22.60
C LYS A 310 16.69 -5.37 -21.89
N SER A 311 16.70 -5.26 -20.57
CA SER A 311 17.88 -5.52 -19.74
C SER A 311 17.51 -6.19 -18.42
N VAL A 312 18.25 -7.23 -18.08
CA VAL A 312 18.07 -7.98 -16.83
C VAL A 312 18.41 -7.14 -15.60
N ASP A 313 19.32 -6.17 -15.75
CA ASP A 313 19.75 -5.25 -14.69
C ASP A 313 19.11 -3.85 -14.81
N GLY A 314 18.18 -3.65 -15.75
CA GLY A 314 17.56 -2.34 -16.00
C GLY A 314 18.47 -1.26 -16.60
N SER A 315 19.75 -1.54 -16.90
CA SER A 315 20.76 -0.53 -17.28
C SER A 315 20.48 0.24 -18.58
N THR A 316 19.55 -0.23 -19.39
CA THR A 316 19.06 0.42 -20.61
C THR A 316 17.86 1.33 -20.38
N GLY A 317 17.36 1.40 -19.15
CA GLY A 317 16.08 2.02 -18.79
C GLY A 317 14.87 1.11 -19.04
N TYR A 318 15.08 -0.18 -19.33
CA TYR A 318 14.02 -1.17 -19.51
C TYR A 318 14.37 -2.49 -18.82
N ASP A 319 13.38 -3.16 -18.24
CA ASP A 319 13.52 -4.45 -17.58
C ASP A 319 13.70 -5.62 -18.57
N GLU A 320 13.79 -6.84 -18.06
CA GLU A 320 14.02 -8.04 -18.88
C GLU A 320 12.85 -8.41 -19.82
N PHE A 321 11.65 -7.90 -19.50
CA PHE A 321 10.43 -8.03 -20.29
C PHE A 321 10.26 -6.87 -21.27
N GLY A 322 11.14 -5.86 -21.19
CA GLY A 322 11.17 -4.70 -22.05
C GLY A 322 10.30 -3.54 -21.54
N PHE A 323 9.72 -3.59 -20.35
CA PHE A 323 8.96 -2.48 -19.78
C PHE A 323 9.90 -1.43 -19.19
N PRO A 324 9.54 -0.13 -19.22
CA PRO A 324 10.36 0.91 -18.61
C PRO A 324 10.64 0.65 -17.12
N THR A 325 11.87 0.89 -16.69
CA THR A 325 12.22 0.89 -15.25
C THR A 325 11.58 2.08 -14.54
N GLN A 326 11.56 2.07 -13.22
CA GLN A 326 11.11 3.19 -12.39
C GLN A 326 11.83 4.49 -12.80
N ALA A 327 13.16 4.46 -12.87
CA ALA A 327 13.98 5.59 -13.29
C ALA A 327 13.54 6.16 -14.66
N ASN A 328 13.22 5.30 -15.62
CA ASN A 328 12.75 5.75 -16.93
C ASN A 328 11.39 6.47 -16.83
N LEU A 329 10.42 5.90 -16.10
CA LEU A 329 9.11 6.52 -15.91
C LEU A 329 9.22 7.86 -15.17
N TRP A 330 10.11 7.98 -14.20
CA TRP A 330 10.41 9.22 -13.50
C TRP A 330 10.97 10.31 -14.42
N LEU A 331 11.99 9.99 -15.22
CA LEU A 331 12.58 10.95 -16.16
C LEU A 331 11.54 11.45 -17.18
N GLN A 332 10.60 10.59 -17.59
CA GLN A 332 9.48 11.00 -18.43
C GLN A 332 8.53 11.96 -17.68
N ALA A 333 8.22 11.68 -16.41
CA ALA A 333 7.36 12.52 -15.58
C ALA A 333 7.98 13.89 -15.33
N ASP A 334 9.27 13.94 -15.01
CA ASP A 334 10.00 15.18 -14.78
C ASP A 334 10.05 16.05 -16.04
N ALA A 335 10.30 15.45 -17.20
CA ALA A 335 10.29 16.14 -18.49
C ALA A 335 8.93 16.80 -18.82
N LEU A 336 7.83 16.29 -18.25
CA LEU A 336 6.49 16.87 -18.37
C LEU A 336 6.19 17.95 -17.31
N GLY A 337 7.07 18.13 -16.33
CA GLY A 337 6.85 19.00 -15.18
C GLY A 337 5.78 18.45 -14.25
N ALA A 338 5.75 17.13 -14.04
CA ALA A 338 4.89 16.51 -13.05
C ALA A 338 5.16 17.11 -11.66
N PHE A 339 4.11 17.15 -10.83
CA PHE A 339 4.28 17.52 -9.44
C PHE A 339 4.89 16.34 -8.69
N GLN A 340 5.93 16.63 -7.92
CA GLN A 340 6.67 15.68 -7.10
C GLN A 340 6.19 15.81 -5.65
N PHE A 341 5.79 14.69 -5.05
CA PHE A 341 5.25 14.61 -3.70
C PHE A 341 6.32 14.13 -2.73
N SER A 342 6.28 14.57 -1.48
CA SER A 342 7.24 14.16 -0.46
C SER A 342 6.89 12.77 0.04
N ARG A 343 7.49 11.73 -0.58
CA ARG A 343 7.26 10.32 -0.23
C ARG A 343 5.77 9.94 -0.23
N PRO A 344 5.15 9.85 -1.42
CA PRO A 344 3.74 9.54 -1.53
C PRO A 344 3.48 8.09 -1.12
N GLU A 345 2.81 7.94 0.02
CA GLU A 345 2.39 6.68 0.61
C GLU A 345 0.97 6.28 0.13
N ASP A 346 0.15 5.75 1.02
CA ASP A 346 -1.13 5.12 0.72
C ASP A 346 -2.12 6.01 -0.02
N VAL A 347 -2.84 5.40 -0.96
CA VAL A 347 -4.03 5.96 -1.58
C VAL A 347 -5.29 5.18 -1.26
N ALA A 348 -6.40 5.90 -1.03
CA ALA A 348 -7.72 5.29 -0.82
C ALA A 348 -8.84 6.03 -1.56
N VAL A 349 -9.70 5.27 -2.24
CA VAL A 349 -10.85 5.81 -2.98
C VAL A 349 -11.93 6.35 -2.05
N ASN A 350 -12.48 7.54 -2.35
CA ASN A 350 -13.64 8.07 -1.65
C ASN A 350 -14.85 7.13 -1.88
N PRO A 351 -15.44 6.54 -0.81
CA PRO A 351 -16.52 5.57 -0.95
C PRO A 351 -17.82 6.19 -1.48
N HIS A 352 -17.98 7.52 -1.37
CA HIS A 352 -19.14 8.29 -1.78
C HIS A 352 -18.99 8.94 -3.16
N ASP A 353 -17.79 9.29 -3.58
CA ASP A 353 -17.48 9.66 -4.97
C ASP A 353 -16.22 8.95 -5.46
N ARG A 354 -16.41 7.79 -6.08
CA ARG A 354 -15.32 6.91 -6.53
C ARG A 354 -14.51 7.45 -7.72
N THR A 355 -14.66 8.72 -8.08
CA THR A 355 -13.72 9.42 -8.96
C THR A 355 -12.73 10.31 -8.21
N GLU A 356 -12.84 10.33 -6.89
CA GLU A 356 -11.94 10.99 -5.95
C GLU A 356 -11.21 9.94 -5.11
N PHE A 357 -9.95 10.24 -4.76
CA PHE A 357 -9.16 9.46 -3.80
C PHE A 357 -8.34 10.41 -2.92
N VAL A 358 -7.92 9.93 -1.76
CA VAL A 358 -6.92 10.57 -0.91
C VAL A 358 -5.56 9.94 -1.14
N LEU A 359 -4.50 10.73 -1.00
CA LEU A 359 -3.09 10.34 -0.92
C LEU A 359 -2.56 10.79 0.45
N ALA A 360 -1.88 9.88 1.15
CA ALA A 360 -0.95 10.21 2.21
C ALA A 360 0.43 10.53 1.60
N SER A 361 1.02 11.65 2.00
CA SER A 361 2.41 11.98 1.66
C SER A 361 3.13 12.07 2.99
N THR A 362 4.00 11.11 3.30
CA THR A 362 4.55 10.98 4.66
C THR A 362 5.49 12.14 5.00
N GLY A 363 6.08 12.77 3.99
CA GLY A 363 6.95 13.92 4.19
C GLY A 363 8.40 13.52 4.41
N VAL A 364 9.29 14.51 4.27
CA VAL A 364 10.74 14.37 4.44
C VAL A 364 11.38 15.75 4.58
N ASP A 365 12.47 15.88 5.35
CA ASP A 365 13.14 17.15 5.59
C ASP A 365 14.16 17.59 4.51
N ASP A 366 14.57 16.69 3.62
CA ASP A 366 15.65 16.96 2.64
C ASP A 366 15.16 17.30 1.22
N PHE A 367 13.84 17.30 1.01
CA PHE A 367 13.21 17.68 -0.25
C PHE A 367 12.38 18.95 -0.13
N ALA A 368 12.28 19.69 -1.24
CA ALA A 368 11.53 20.94 -1.31
C ALA A 368 11.92 21.92 -0.17
N VAL A 369 13.23 22.04 0.09
CA VAL A 369 13.80 22.74 1.25
C VAL A 369 13.57 24.26 1.20
N ASP A 370 13.05 24.84 2.29
CA ASP A 370 12.97 26.28 2.47
C ASP A 370 14.38 26.85 2.71
N PRO A 371 14.88 27.75 1.85
CA PRO A 371 16.22 28.32 2.00
C PRO A 371 16.42 29.17 3.27
N VAL A 372 15.35 29.52 3.98
CA VAL A 372 15.40 30.29 5.22
C VAL A 372 15.57 29.40 6.44
N THR A 373 14.80 28.31 6.55
CA THR A 373 14.86 27.39 7.69
C THR A 373 15.95 26.34 7.49
N GLY A 374 16.17 25.92 6.25
CA GLY A 374 17.02 24.78 5.91
C GLY A 374 16.30 23.43 6.03
N ASP A 375 14.98 23.44 6.25
CA ASP A 375 14.13 22.26 6.39
C ASP A 375 13.22 22.10 5.17
N GLY A 376 12.79 20.88 4.88
CA GLY A 376 11.70 20.58 3.96
C GLY A 376 10.42 21.33 4.34
N VAL A 377 9.61 21.68 3.35
CA VAL A 377 8.32 22.37 3.59
C VAL A 377 7.13 21.41 3.76
N ASP A 378 7.40 20.12 3.73
CA ASP A 378 6.44 19.03 3.93
C ASP A 378 7.16 17.92 4.71
N THR A 379 7.68 18.25 5.91
CA THR A 379 8.44 17.34 6.77
C THR A 379 7.52 16.48 7.63
N PHE A 380 6.40 17.05 8.10
CA PHE A 380 5.42 16.31 8.89
C PHE A 380 4.35 15.64 8.03
N GLY A 381 4.43 15.82 6.71
CA GLY A 381 3.57 15.19 5.73
C GLY A 381 2.22 15.88 5.53
N THR A 382 1.56 15.48 4.44
CA THR A 382 0.36 16.13 3.91
C THR A 382 -0.63 15.10 3.37
N LEU A 383 -1.93 15.33 3.62
CA LEU A 383 -3.02 14.60 2.99
C LEU A 383 -3.57 15.38 1.80
N TYR A 384 -3.60 14.76 0.63
CA TYR A 384 -4.12 15.36 -0.60
C TYR A 384 -5.37 14.61 -1.10
N SER A 385 -6.43 15.32 -1.51
CA SER A 385 -7.53 14.72 -2.27
C SER A 385 -7.36 14.97 -3.78
N PHE A 386 -7.59 13.97 -4.62
CA PHE A 386 -7.55 14.05 -6.09
C PHE A 386 -8.94 13.84 -6.70
N ASP A 387 -9.63 14.90 -7.13
CA ASP A 387 -10.93 14.84 -7.82
C ASP A 387 -10.73 14.77 -9.35
N THR A 388 -10.89 13.57 -9.93
CA THR A 388 -10.61 13.30 -11.34
C THR A 388 -11.86 13.28 -12.23
N ASN A 389 -11.82 14.08 -13.30
CA ASN A 389 -12.77 14.01 -14.40
C ASN A 389 -12.21 13.19 -15.58
N PHE A 390 -12.50 11.89 -15.56
CA PHE A 390 -12.11 10.92 -16.60
C PHE A 390 -12.62 11.23 -18.02
N LYS A 391 -13.57 12.16 -18.23
CA LYS A 391 -13.95 12.60 -19.60
C LYS A 391 -12.89 13.49 -20.24
N THR A 392 -12.20 14.24 -19.40
CA THR A 392 -11.30 15.33 -19.82
C THR A 392 -9.88 15.12 -19.33
N MET A 393 -9.65 14.08 -18.52
CA MET A 393 -8.40 13.82 -17.80
C MET A 393 -7.92 15.02 -16.97
N LYS A 394 -8.84 15.88 -16.54
CA LYS A 394 -8.56 16.99 -15.62
C LYS A 394 -8.73 16.50 -14.20
N CYS A 395 -7.85 16.94 -13.32
CA CYS A 395 -7.88 16.59 -11.91
C CYS A 395 -7.70 17.84 -11.05
N LYS A 396 -8.41 17.93 -9.92
CA LYS A 396 -8.14 18.93 -8.88
C LYS A 396 -7.47 18.23 -7.71
N VAL A 397 -6.38 18.81 -7.22
CA VAL A 397 -5.68 18.34 -6.01
C VAL A 397 -5.93 19.36 -4.92
N THR A 398 -6.41 18.93 -3.76
CA THR A 398 -6.70 19.80 -2.60
C THR A 398 -5.94 19.28 -1.38
N ILE A 399 -5.30 20.16 -0.64
CA ILE A 399 -4.72 19.83 0.67
C ILE A 399 -5.87 19.69 1.67
N ILE A 400 -6.03 18.49 2.23
CA ILE A 400 -6.98 18.19 3.31
C ILE A 400 -6.37 18.61 4.65
N TYR A 401 -5.12 18.22 4.87
CA TYR A 401 -4.35 18.47 6.08
C TYR A 401 -2.87 18.58 5.71
N ASP A 402 -2.16 19.51 6.34
CA ASP A 402 -0.72 19.73 6.19
C ASP A 402 -0.12 19.81 7.60
N GLY A 403 0.79 18.90 7.91
CA GLY A 403 1.40 18.75 9.22
C GLY A 403 2.31 19.93 9.59
N ASP A 404 3.00 20.52 8.62
CA ASP A 404 3.86 21.70 8.76
C ASP A 404 3.06 22.96 9.07
N ALA A 405 1.83 23.05 8.56
CA ALA A 405 0.89 24.12 8.86
C ALA A 405 0.10 23.93 10.17
N ASP A 406 -0.02 22.71 10.70
CA ASP A 406 -0.69 22.44 11.97
C ASP A 406 0.24 22.71 13.17
N PRO A 407 0.01 23.77 13.97
CA PRO A 407 0.86 24.09 15.13
C PRO A 407 0.84 23.04 16.24
N THR A 408 -0.05 22.03 16.15
CA THR A 408 -0.12 20.92 17.10
C THR A 408 0.51 19.64 16.59
N ARG A 409 0.88 19.56 15.30
CA ARG A 409 1.39 18.35 14.65
C ARG A 409 0.49 17.15 14.94
N ALA A 410 -0.83 17.31 14.82
CA ALA A 410 -1.81 16.34 15.30
C ALA A 410 -1.71 14.98 14.58
N LEU A 411 -1.40 15.04 13.28
CA LEU A 411 -0.99 13.96 12.41
C LEU A 411 0.40 14.30 11.86
N ARG A 412 1.31 13.33 11.87
CA ARG A 412 2.69 13.44 11.38
C ARG A 412 3.03 12.17 10.64
N SER A 413 3.75 12.30 9.54
CA SER A 413 4.20 11.16 8.74
C SER A 413 3.05 10.20 8.42
N PRO A 414 1.98 10.73 7.76
CA PRO A 414 0.85 9.93 7.36
C PRO A 414 1.31 8.87 6.36
N ASP A 415 0.94 7.64 6.67
CA ASP A 415 1.27 6.45 5.91
C ASP A 415 -0.05 5.76 5.53
N ASN A 416 -0.27 4.52 5.94
CA ASN A 416 -1.43 3.74 5.55
C ASN A 416 -2.75 4.44 5.93
N LEU A 417 -3.74 4.37 5.04
CA LEU A 417 -5.03 5.00 5.28
C LEU A 417 -6.24 4.27 4.69
N GLU A 418 -7.38 4.47 5.35
CA GLU A 418 -8.68 4.02 4.87
C GLU A 418 -9.65 5.21 4.82
N TRP A 419 -10.23 5.44 3.64
CA TRP A 419 -11.38 6.34 3.51
C TRP A 419 -12.66 5.57 3.78
N SER A 420 -13.01 5.47 5.07
CA SER A 420 -14.13 4.68 5.55
C SER A 420 -15.47 5.14 4.99
N ALA A 421 -16.41 4.19 4.91
CA ALA A 421 -17.76 4.42 4.44
C ALA A 421 -18.61 5.34 5.35
N ASP A 422 -18.10 5.79 6.50
CA ASP A 422 -18.69 6.87 7.30
C ASP A 422 -18.33 8.27 6.78
N GLY A 423 -17.45 8.34 5.78
CA GLY A 423 -17.00 9.55 5.10
C GLY A 423 -15.71 10.15 5.66
N MET A 424 -15.11 9.53 6.67
CA MET A 424 -13.89 10.00 7.33
C MET A 424 -12.68 9.21 6.86
N ILE A 425 -11.50 9.81 7.02
CA ILE A 425 -10.23 9.16 6.70
C ILE A 425 -9.58 8.72 8.01
N TYR A 426 -9.05 7.51 8.04
CA TYR A 426 -8.34 6.95 9.19
C TYR A 426 -6.92 6.70 8.75
N VAL A 427 -5.98 7.42 9.33
CA VAL A 427 -4.58 7.50 8.89
C VAL A 427 -3.68 6.94 9.98
N GLN A 428 -2.76 6.09 9.59
CA GLN A 428 -1.71 5.54 10.44
C GLN A 428 -0.45 6.40 10.30
N GLU A 429 0.32 6.51 11.38
CA GLU A 429 1.61 7.20 11.37
C GLU A 429 2.73 6.16 11.33
N ASP A 430 3.65 6.28 10.38
CA ASP A 430 4.99 5.70 10.38
C ASP A 430 6.00 6.84 10.43
N ARG A 431 7.06 6.72 11.22
CA ARG A 431 8.10 7.74 11.27
C ARG A 431 9.02 7.66 10.03
N ALA A 432 8.68 8.50 9.05
CA ALA A 432 9.41 8.66 7.79
C ALA A 432 10.92 8.96 7.91
N GLU A 433 11.37 9.64 8.96
CA GLU A 433 12.79 10.01 9.13
C GLU A 433 13.24 10.04 10.59
N THR A 434 14.56 9.95 10.79
CA THR A 434 15.17 10.06 12.12
C THR A 434 15.84 11.40 12.38
N ASP A 435 15.89 12.26 11.37
CA ASP A 435 16.53 13.55 11.46
C ASP A 435 15.69 14.52 12.30
N THR A 436 16.38 15.53 12.84
CA THR A 436 15.75 16.61 13.59
C THR A 436 15.84 17.85 12.73
N LEU A 437 14.74 18.58 12.65
CA LEU A 437 14.68 19.91 12.03
C LEU A 437 15.84 20.79 12.49
N ALA A 438 16.20 21.80 11.72
CA ALA A 438 17.20 22.80 12.10
C ALA A 438 16.87 23.51 13.43
N SER A 439 15.60 23.50 13.83
CA SER A 439 15.11 23.97 15.13
C SER A 439 15.40 23.03 16.31
N MET A 440 15.96 21.85 16.05
CA MET A 440 16.14 20.69 16.93
C MET A 440 14.84 20.04 17.40
N GLU A 441 13.72 20.29 16.72
CA GLU A 441 12.47 19.57 16.95
C GLU A 441 12.54 18.17 16.32
N PRO A 442 12.35 17.09 17.08
CA PRO A 442 12.13 15.76 16.53
C PRO A 442 10.67 15.57 16.09
N LEU A 443 10.42 14.64 15.17
CA LEU A 443 9.06 14.33 14.70
C LEU A 443 8.21 13.66 15.81
N PHE A 444 8.81 12.73 16.56
CA PHE A 444 8.14 11.95 17.59
C PHE A 444 8.87 12.02 18.94
N GLY A 445 8.11 11.87 20.02
CA GLY A 445 8.66 11.66 21.37
C GLY A 445 9.12 12.92 22.11
N PRO A 446 9.95 12.75 23.16
CA PRO A 446 10.33 13.86 24.03
C PRO A 446 11.05 14.98 23.27
N GLY A 447 10.44 16.18 23.28
CA GLY A 447 10.97 17.36 22.60
C GLY A 447 10.18 17.76 21.35
N ALA A 448 9.41 16.84 20.77
CA ALA A 448 8.47 17.12 19.70
C ALA A 448 7.31 17.98 20.20
N VAL A 449 6.72 18.81 19.33
CA VAL A 449 5.47 19.53 19.64
C VAL A 449 4.35 18.55 20.00
N ASN A 450 4.25 17.44 19.26
CA ASN A 450 3.42 16.29 19.61
C ASN A 450 4.33 15.17 20.14
N PRO A 451 4.38 14.91 21.45
CA PRO A 451 5.29 13.91 22.02
C PRO A 451 4.73 12.49 22.01
N ASN A 452 3.55 12.27 21.39
CA ASN A 452 2.96 10.93 21.33
C ASN A 452 3.83 9.99 20.47
N GLU A 453 3.74 8.70 20.78
CA GLU A 453 4.11 7.64 19.85
C GLU A 453 3.33 7.73 18.54
N ALA A 454 3.75 6.94 17.55
CA ALA A 454 2.95 6.63 16.38
C ALA A 454 1.54 6.13 16.76
N GLY A 455 0.59 6.22 15.84
CA GLY A 455 -0.75 5.72 16.06
C GLY A 455 -1.72 6.10 14.97
N ILE A 456 -3.02 6.03 15.30
CA ILE A 456 -4.09 6.21 14.31
C ILE A 456 -4.81 7.53 14.57
N VAL A 457 -4.94 8.33 13.53
CA VAL A 457 -5.61 9.63 13.53
C VAL A 457 -6.77 9.62 12.54
N ARG A 458 -7.96 9.96 13.04
CA ARG A 458 -9.14 10.17 12.22
C ARG A 458 -9.16 11.62 11.71
N VAL A 459 -9.41 11.81 10.43
CA VAL A 459 -9.41 13.11 9.75
C VAL A 459 -10.74 13.34 9.02
N ASP A 460 -11.33 14.52 9.20
CA ASP A 460 -12.46 14.98 8.41
C ASP A 460 -11.96 15.54 7.07
N PRO A 461 -12.26 14.90 5.91
CA PRO A 461 -11.74 15.32 4.61
C PRO A 461 -12.26 16.68 4.15
N THR A 462 -13.33 17.20 4.76
CA THR A 462 -13.91 18.50 4.39
C THR A 462 -13.25 19.65 5.14
N THR A 463 -12.88 19.43 6.40
CA THR A 463 -12.37 20.49 7.27
C THR A 463 -10.90 20.34 7.67
N GLY A 464 -10.28 19.18 7.41
CA GLY A 464 -8.95 18.82 7.91
C GLY A 464 -8.91 18.62 9.43
N ALA A 465 -10.07 18.43 10.08
CA ALA A 465 -10.12 18.30 11.53
C ALA A 465 -9.64 16.91 11.94
N THR A 466 -8.68 16.87 12.86
CA THR A 466 -8.01 15.65 13.32
C THR A 466 -8.50 15.21 14.71
N GLU A 467 -8.58 13.91 14.92
CA GLU A 467 -8.84 13.27 16.20
C GLU A 467 -7.95 12.04 16.31
N ARG A 468 -6.97 12.07 17.22
CA ARG A 468 -6.21 10.85 17.53
C ARG A 468 -7.10 9.85 18.25
N ILE A 469 -7.07 8.59 17.80
CA ILE A 469 -7.95 7.54 18.31
C ILE A 469 -7.18 6.34 18.88
N VAL A 470 -5.92 6.15 18.47
CA VAL A 470 -5.01 5.11 18.98
C VAL A 470 -3.60 5.68 19.13
N ASN A 471 -2.87 5.20 20.13
CA ASN A 471 -1.41 5.28 20.21
C ASN A 471 -0.83 3.86 20.25
N ILE A 472 0.36 3.67 19.70
CA ILE A 472 1.17 2.49 19.97
C ILE A 472 1.46 2.38 21.48
N ASP A 473 1.43 1.15 21.99
CA ASP A 473 1.65 0.81 23.39
C ASP A 473 2.84 -0.14 23.52
N ARG A 474 4.02 0.46 23.68
CA ARG A 474 5.29 -0.22 23.88
C ARG A 474 5.48 -0.82 25.27
N SER A 475 4.46 -0.76 26.13
CA SER A 475 4.47 -1.55 27.37
C SER A 475 4.06 -3.02 27.13
N VAL A 476 3.51 -3.33 25.95
CA VAL A 476 3.13 -4.68 25.54
C VAL A 476 4.19 -5.23 24.60
N VAL A 477 5.13 -6.01 25.14
CA VAL A 477 6.23 -6.63 24.39
C VAL A 477 6.04 -8.14 24.42
N LEU A 478 5.73 -8.73 23.26
CA LEU A 478 5.34 -10.14 23.15
C LEU A 478 5.95 -10.80 21.92
N ASP A 479 6.54 -11.98 22.12
CA ASP A 479 6.96 -12.90 21.07
C ASP A 479 6.12 -14.19 21.17
N GLY A 480 5.22 -14.40 20.21
CA GLY A 480 4.31 -15.55 20.19
C GLY A 480 4.99 -16.90 20.00
N SER A 481 6.28 -16.93 19.63
CA SER A 481 7.05 -18.16 19.43
C SER A 481 7.61 -18.73 20.74
N LEU A 482 7.64 -17.93 21.81
CA LEU A 482 8.15 -18.33 23.12
C LEU A 482 7.07 -19.03 23.96
N LEU A 483 7.52 -19.93 24.84
CA LEU A 483 6.65 -20.53 25.86
C LEU A 483 6.11 -19.49 26.86
N ASP A 484 6.93 -18.48 27.16
CA ASP A 484 6.51 -17.27 27.88
C ASP A 484 6.76 -16.07 26.94
N PRO A 485 5.71 -15.57 26.26
CA PRO A 485 5.84 -14.47 25.31
C PRO A 485 6.40 -13.18 25.91
N THR A 486 6.31 -13.01 27.23
CA THR A 486 6.72 -11.77 27.92
C THR A 486 8.24 -11.65 28.13
N LEU A 487 8.99 -12.69 27.76
CA LEU A 487 10.46 -12.67 27.80
C LEU A 487 11.09 -11.93 26.62
N ALA A 488 10.30 -11.54 25.62
CA ALA A 488 10.74 -10.71 24.51
C ALA A 488 11.33 -9.37 24.99
N VAL A 489 12.22 -8.81 24.19
CA VAL A 489 12.93 -7.55 24.48
C VAL A 489 12.73 -6.59 23.32
N ASP A 490 12.20 -5.41 23.63
CA ASP A 490 12.18 -4.28 22.70
C ASP A 490 13.58 -3.63 22.66
N VAL A 491 14.34 -3.92 21.61
CA VAL A 491 15.72 -3.42 21.46
C VAL A 491 15.75 -1.90 21.23
N ASP A 492 14.63 -1.33 20.76
CA ASP A 492 14.48 0.07 20.44
C ASP A 492 13.65 0.84 21.46
N ALA A 493 13.48 0.34 22.69
CA ALA A 493 12.60 0.92 23.70
C ALA A 493 12.85 2.42 24.02
N GLY A 494 13.99 2.98 23.59
CA GLY A 494 14.35 4.39 23.72
C GLY A 494 14.04 5.27 22.49
N VAL A 495 13.49 4.71 21.42
CA VAL A 495 13.34 5.36 20.10
C VAL A 495 11.86 5.51 19.76
N THR A 496 11.25 6.65 20.08
CA THR A 496 9.83 6.90 19.73
C THR A 496 9.64 6.92 18.21
N GLY A 497 8.55 6.32 17.73
CA GLY A 497 8.28 6.10 16.32
C GLY A 497 9.04 4.91 15.72
N ALA A 498 9.68 4.06 16.53
CA ALA A 498 10.29 2.81 16.03
C ALA A 498 9.29 1.65 15.90
N TRP A 499 8.09 1.80 16.47
CA TRP A 499 6.98 0.89 16.24
C TRP A 499 5.87 1.72 15.62
N GLU A 500 5.12 1.10 14.74
CA GLU A 500 4.12 1.78 13.94
C GLU A 500 2.83 0.97 13.94
N SER A 501 1.74 1.65 13.58
CA SER A 501 0.54 0.93 13.18
C SER A 501 0.61 0.83 11.67
N SER A 502 0.42 -0.35 11.10
CA SER A 502 0.37 -0.56 9.66
C SER A 502 -0.93 -1.26 9.27
N GLY A 503 -1.28 -1.20 7.99
CA GLY A 503 -2.48 -1.74 7.35
C GLY A 503 -3.81 -1.44 8.06
N ILE A 504 -4.74 -0.70 7.45
CA ILE A 504 -6.06 -0.44 8.06
C ILE A 504 -7.21 -0.64 7.07
N VAL A 505 -8.26 -1.32 7.52
CA VAL A 505 -9.46 -1.54 6.70
C VAL A 505 -10.75 -1.44 7.52
N ASP A 506 -11.73 -0.70 7.01
CA ASP A 506 -13.09 -0.64 7.57
C ASP A 506 -13.84 -1.95 7.27
N VAL A 507 -13.92 -2.81 8.27
CA VAL A 507 -14.62 -4.10 8.19
C VAL A 507 -16.04 -4.05 8.77
N SER A 508 -16.54 -2.87 9.15
CA SER A 508 -17.81 -2.72 9.85
C SER A 508 -18.95 -3.46 9.16
N LYS A 509 -19.14 -3.23 7.84
CA LYS A 509 -20.19 -3.89 7.05
C LYS A 509 -19.98 -5.40 6.88
N LEU A 510 -18.73 -5.86 6.93
CA LEU A 510 -18.41 -7.28 6.85
C LEU A 510 -18.88 -8.00 8.12
N PHE A 511 -18.80 -7.35 9.28
CA PHE A 511 -19.27 -7.88 10.56
C PHE A 511 -20.71 -7.49 10.91
N GLY A 512 -21.35 -6.60 10.12
CA GLY A 512 -22.74 -6.20 10.31
C GLY A 512 -22.93 -5.01 11.26
N GLU A 513 -21.86 -4.24 11.46
CA GLU A 513 -21.82 -2.99 12.21
C GLU A 513 -22.04 -1.78 11.30
N ASP A 514 -22.30 -0.62 11.91
CA ASP A 514 -22.41 0.66 11.19
C ASP A 514 -21.04 1.08 10.65
N ALA A 515 -21.00 1.74 9.48
CA ALA A 515 -19.73 2.18 8.87
C ALA A 515 -18.87 3.02 9.83
N GLY A 516 -17.55 2.84 9.76
CA GLY A 516 -16.59 3.57 10.59
C GLY A 516 -16.64 3.22 12.09
N THR A 517 -17.14 2.03 12.44
CA THR A 517 -17.23 1.59 13.85
C THR A 517 -16.38 0.37 14.18
N LEU A 518 -15.93 -0.38 13.19
CA LEU A 518 -15.04 -1.53 13.36
C LEU A 518 -14.00 -1.57 12.24
N PHE A 519 -12.74 -1.50 12.64
CA PHE A 519 -11.58 -1.59 11.76
C PHE A 519 -10.76 -2.81 12.14
N LEU A 520 -10.15 -3.43 11.13
CA LEU A 520 -9.03 -4.33 11.33
C LEU A 520 -7.76 -3.55 11.01
N PHE A 521 -6.76 -3.64 11.88
CA PHE A 521 -5.46 -3.04 11.66
C PHE A 521 -4.36 -3.87 12.30
N ASP A 522 -3.11 -3.62 11.96
CA ASP A 522 -1.97 -4.25 12.61
C ASP A 522 -0.96 -3.25 13.18
N VAL A 523 0.09 -3.82 13.78
CA VAL A 523 1.19 -3.11 14.41
C VAL A 523 2.46 -3.84 14.02
N GLN A 524 3.38 -3.13 13.37
CA GLN A 524 4.76 -3.55 13.18
C GLN A 524 5.58 -3.10 14.39
N ALA A 525 6.29 -4.04 14.99
CA ALA A 525 7.06 -3.80 16.19
C ALA A 525 8.54 -4.02 15.88
N HIS A 526 9.14 -3.13 15.07
CA HIS A 526 10.50 -3.29 14.54
C HIS A 526 11.55 -3.56 15.64
N GLY A 527 11.36 -2.99 16.84
CA GLY A 527 12.22 -3.28 17.99
C GLY A 527 12.13 -4.72 18.55
N LEU A 528 11.25 -5.58 18.02
CA LEU A 528 11.11 -7.00 18.36
C LEU A 528 11.72 -7.91 17.31
N GLU A 529 12.92 -7.58 16.85
CA GLU A 529 13.76 -8.40 15.97
C GLU A 529 14.96 -8.99 16.73
N ASP A 530 15.72 -9.86 16.06
CA ASP A 530 16.97 -10.50 16.54
C ASP A 530 16.89 -11.06 17.98
N GLN A 531 15.74 -11.64 18.31
CA GLN A 531 15.42 -12.04 19.67
C GLN A 531 16.24 -13.24 20.14
N GLU A 532 16.91 -13.98 19.25
CA GLU A 532 17.78 -15.10 19.61
C GLU A 532 18.97 -14.68 20.50
N GLN A 533 19.35 -13.41 20.47
CA GLN A 533 20.37 -12.83 21.35
C GLN A 533 19.92 -12.79 22.83
N PHE A 534 18.61 -12.69 23.07
CA PHE A 534 18.00 -12.64 24.40
C PHE A 534 17.36 -13.97 24.79
N ASN A 535 16.70 -14.63 23.83
CA ASN A 535 15.93 -15.84 23.99
C ASN A 535 16.28 -16.83 22.85
N PRO A 536 17.18 -17.81 23.06
CA PRO A 536 17.63 -18.71 21.99
C PRO A 536 16.55 -19.59 21.36
N SER A 537 15.35 -19.66 21.94
CA SER A 537 14.19 -20.37 21.38
C SER A 537 13.28 -19.49 20.52
N SER A 538 13.53 -18.18 20.47
CA SER A 538 12.74 -17.27 19.65
C SER A 538 12.90 -17.58 18.17
N ARG A 539 11.82 -17.33 17.42
CA ARG A 539 11.80 -17.36 15.96
C ARG A 539 11.82 -15.98 15.31
N LEU A 540 11.78 -14.89 16.08
CA LEU A 540 11.89 -13.52 15.58
C LEU A 540 13.37 -13.19 15.32
N ARG A 541 13.84 -13.61 14.15
CA ARG A 541 15.22 -13.44 13.65
C ARG A 541 15.21 -13.38 12.13
N ASP A 542 16.26 -12.80 11.55
CA ASP A 542 16.41 -12.53 10.12
C ASP A 542 16.01 -13.66 9.16
N ASP A 543 16.35 -14.91 9.49
CA ASP A 543 16.17 -16.07 8.61
C ASP A 543 14.89 -16.88 8.89
N ASP A 544 14.01 -16.38 9.78
CA ASP A 544 12.78 -17.07 10.20
C ASP A 544 11.56 -16.14 10.19
N LEU A 545 11.09 -15.63 11.33
CA LEU A 545 9.91 -14.78 11.38
C LEU A 545 10.22 -13.28 11.31
N VAL A 546 11.51 -12.91 11.28
CA VAL A 546 12.01 -11.53 11.18
C VAL A 546 11.72 -10.70 12.43
N GLU A 547 10.49 -10.26 12.64
CA GLU A 547 10.14 -9.33 13.72
C GLU A 547 8.75 -9.60 14.32
N GLY A 548 8.46 -8.94 15.45
CA GLY A 548 7.19 -9.05 16.17
C GLY A 548 6.10 -8.13 15.62
N GLY A 549 4.86 -8.37 16.03
CA GLY A 549 3.71 -7.56 15.63
C GLY A 549 2.38 -8.16 16.08
N GLN A 550 1.28 -7.47 15.81
CA GLN A 550 -0.08 -7.94 16.16
C GLN A 550 -1.14 -7.53 15.15
N LEU A 551 -2.09 -8.43 14.87
CA LEU A 551 -3.33 -8.14 14.16
C LEU A 551 -4.48 -7.91 15.17
N LEU A 552 -5.21 -6.79 15.04
CA LEU A 552 -6.10 -6.26 16.08
C LEU A 552 -7.41 -5.69 15.48
N PHE A 553 -8.52 -5.77 16.23
CA PHE A 553 -9.69 -4.93 15.94
C PHE A 553 -9.59 -3.59 16.69
N LEU A 554 -10.01 -2.53 16.02
CA LEU A 554 -10.31 -1.22 16.61
C LEU A 554 -11.82 -0.97 16.51
N GLU A 555 -12.46 -0.73 17.65
CA GLU A 555 -13.91 -0.58 17.75
C GLU A 555 -14.29 0.78 18.34
N LYS A 556 -15.27 1.43 17.73
CA LYS A 556 -15.88 2.64 18.29
C LYS A 556 -16.86 2.23 19.38
N LYS A 557 -16.66 2.74 20.60
CA LYS A 557 -17.58 2.48 21.71
C LYS A 557 -18.94 3.05 21.38
N SER A 558 -19.98 2.22 21.48
CA SER A 558 -21.35 2.68 21.39
C SER A 558 -21.56 3.76 22.47
N SER A 559 -22.00 4.96 22.08
CA SER A 559 -22.46 5.93 23.07
C SER A 559 -23.56 5.25 23.88
N THR A 560 -23.28 4.92 25.15
CA THR A 560 -24.32 4.40 26.03
C THR A 560 -25.39 5.50 26.10
N PRO A 561 -26.65 5.20 25.73
CA PRO A 561 -27.71 6.21 25.71
C PRO A 561 -27.96 6.86 27.08
#